data_AF-A0A9D6GE32-F1
#
_entry.id   AF-A0A9D6GE32-F1
#
_cell.length_a   1.000
_cell.length_b   1.000
_cell.length_c   1.000
_cell.angle_alpha   90.00
_cell.angle_beta   90.00
_cell.angle_gamma   90.00
#
_symmetry.space_group_name_H-M   'P 1'
#
loop_
_entity.id
_entity.type
_entity.pdbx_description
1 polymer ?
#
loop_
_entity_poly.entity_id
_entity_poly.type
_entity_poly.pdbx_seq_one_letter_code
_entity_poly.pdbx_strand_id
1 'polypeptide(L)'
;MRTLKLFSILLGLALTAYLGSTGDVLAQTAAAPAAPPPPPKLDSGDTAWMLTSTALVLLMTIPGLALFYGGMVRKKNVLATVIQSFATCCVVT
;
A
#
# COMPACT_ATOMS: atom_id res chain seq x y z
N MET A 1 -18.43 -15.44 -23.92
CA MET A 1 -17.03 -15.77 -24.25
C MET A 1 -16.24 -14.62 -24.89
N ARG A 2 -16.82 -13.84 -25.83
CA ARG A 2 -16.15 -12.67 -26.44
C ARG A 2 -15.78 -11.57 -25.44
N THR A 3 -16.68 -11.26 -24.50
CA THR A 3 -16.46 -10.27 -23.44
C THR A 3 -15.38 -10.70 -22.44
N LEU A 4 -15.27 -12.00 -22.18
CA LEU A 4 -14.25 -12.57 -21.27
C LEU A 4 -12.84 -12.52 -21.89
N LYS A 5 -12.73 -12.76 -23.21
CA LYS A 5 -11.47 -12.56 -23.96
C LYS A 5 -11.08 -11.07 -24.01
N LEU A 6 -12.05 -10.18 -24.19
CA LEU A 6 -11.81 -8.73 -24.19
C LEU A 6 -11.33 -8.21 -22.84
N PHE A 7 -11.92 -8.69 -21.73
CA PHE A 7 -11.52 -8.34 -20.37
C PHE A 7 -10.11 -8.83 -20.04
N SER A 8 -9.76 -10.05 -20.47
CA SER A 8 -8.42 -10.61 -20.28
C SER A 8 -7.35 -9.87 -21.08
N ILE A 9 -7.68 -9.36 -22.28
CA ILE A 9 -6.78 -8.54 -23.10
C ILE A 9 -6.59 -7.15 -22.48
N LEU A 10 -7.67 -6.52 -22.00
CA LEU A 10 -7.61 -5.22 -21.32
C LEU A 10 -6.82 -5.30 -20.00
N LEU A 11 -7.00 -6.39 -19.23
CA LEU A 11 -6.24 -6.64 -18.00
C LEU A 11 -4.75 -6.87 -18.31
N GLY A 12 -4.44 -7.61 -19.38
CA GLY A 12 -3.07 -7.81 -19.86
C GLY A 12 -2.41 -6.51 -20.33
N LEU A 13 -3.14 -5.66 -21.06
CA LEU A 13 -2.65 -4.36 -21.53
C LEU A 13 -2.38 -3.41 -20.34
N ALA A 14 -3.28 -3.37 -19.36
CA ALA A 14 -3.11 -2.59 -18.14
C ALA A 14 -1.91 -3.07 -17.32
N LEU A 15 -1.68 -4.39 -17.25
CA LEU A 15 -0.51 -4.95 -16.57
C LEU A 15 0.80 -4.59 -17.29
N THR A 16 0.85 -4.65 -18.63
CA THR A 16 2.02 -4.20 -19.40
C THR A 16 2.29 -2.69 -19.26
N ALA A 17 1.24 -1.87 -19.15
CA ALA A 17 1.38 -0.44 -18.89
C ALA A 17 1.90 -0.17 -17.47
N TYR A 18 1.44 -0.94 -16.48
CA TYR A 18 1.91 -0.83 -15.10
C TYR A 18 3.37 -1.22 -14.95
N LEU A 19 3.82 -2.32 -15.59
CA LEU A 19 5.24 -2.66 -15.65
C LEU A 19 6.06 -1.58 -16.39
N GLY A 20 5.50 -0.94 -17.42
CA GLY A 20 6.14 0.18 -18.12
C GLY A 20 6.33 1.43 -17.25
N SER A 21 5.39 1.74 -16.36
CA SER A 21 5.48 2.89 -15.44
C SER A 21 6.56 2.77 -14.36
N THR A 22 7.16 1.57 -14.19
CA THR A 22 8.31 1.39 -13.30
C THR A 22 9.61 2.00 -13.86
N GLY A 23 9.61 2.43 -15.13
CA GLY A 23 10.76 3.07 -15.78
C GLY A 23 11.00 4.53 -15.38
N ASP A 24 9.99 5.22 -14.83
CA ASP A 24 10.08 6.66 -14.50
C ASP A 24 10.84 6.94 -13.19
N VAL A 25 11.25 5.89 -12.46
CA VAL A 25 12.09 6.04 -11.26
C VAL A 25 13.54 6.45 -11.61
N LEU A 26 13.94 6.39 -12.89
CA LEU A 26 15.29 6.80 -13.32
C LEU A 26 15.44 8.30 -13.61
N ALA A 27 14.36 9.07 -13.57
CA ALA A 27 14.42 10.54 -13.69
C ALA A 27 14.61 11.20 -12.31
N GLN A 28 15.47 10.62 -11.46
CA GLN A 28 16.00 11.33 -10.32
C GLN A 28 17.00 12.34 -10.85
N THR A 29 16.58 13.61 -10.86
CA THR A 29 17.40 14.78 -11.17
C THR A 29 18.85 14.55 -10.69
N ALA A 30 19.79 14.64 -11.62
CA ALA A 30 21.20 14.59 -11.34
C ALA A 30 21.56 15.80 -10.46
N ALA A 31 21.42 15.63 -9.15
CA ALA A 31 22.12 16.46 -8.19
C ALA A 31 23.62 16.23 -8.42
N ALA A 32 24.38 17.33 -8.54
CA ALA A 32 25.83 17.37 -8.61
C ALA A 32 26.50 16.35 -7.67
N PRO A 33 27.73 15.86 -7.92
CA PRO A 33 28.39 14.90 -7.05
C PRO A 33 28.57 15.53 -5.67
N ALA A 34 27.61 15.25 -4.79
CA ALA A 34 27.67 15.63 -3.40
C ALA A 34 28.81 14.81 -2.78
N ALA A 35 29.66 15.47 -2.00
CA ALA A 35 30.60 14.83 -1.11
C ALA A 35 29.94 13.61 -0.42
N PRO A 36 30.70 12.53 -0.13
CA PRO A 36 30.14 11.30 0.43
C PRO A 36 29.18 11.67 1.56
N PRO A 37 27.90 11.25 1.48
CA PRO A 37 26.90 11.68 2.44
C PRO A 37 27.42 11.33 3.84
N PRO A 38 27.32 12.26 4.80
CA PRO A 38 27.70 11.96 6.17
C PRO A 38 26.97 10.67 6.61
N PRO A 39 27.60 9.83 7.44
CA PRO A 39 27.02 8.56 7.85
C PRO A 39 25.60 8.80 8.37
N PRO A 40 24.61 7.95 8.01
CA PRO A 40 23.23 8.13 8.41
C PRO A 40 23.14 8.34 9.92
N LYS A 41 22.83 9.57 10.35
CA LYS A 41 22.57 9.87 11.75
C LYS A 41 21.13 9.52 12.02
N LEU A 42 20.89 8.61 12.96
CA LEU A 42 19.56 8.37 13.47
C LEU A 42 19.17 9.54 14.37
N ASP A 43 18.26 10.37 13.88
CA ASP A 43 17.63 11.40 14.70
C ASP A 43 16.43 10.80 15.46
N SER A 44 16.39 11.04 16.77
CA SER A 44 15.32 10.52 17.62
C SER A 44 13.97 11.17 17.31
N GLY A 45 13.95 12.42 16.85
CA GLY A 45 12.74 13.13 16.43
C GLY A 45 12.18 12.55 15.14
N ASP A 46 13.03 12.33 14.13
CA ASP A 46 12.65 11.70 12.87
C ASP A 46 12.13 10.26 13.11
N THR A 47 12.78 9.52 13.99
CA THR A 47 12.35 8.16 14.36
C THR A 47 11.01 8.16 15.09
N ALA A 48 10.81 9.06 16.06
CA ALA A 48 9.55 9.20 16.78
C ALA A 48 8.40 9.60 15.84
N TRP A 49 8.67 10.50 14.89
CA TRP A 49 7.69 10.90 13.88
C TRP A 49 7.34 9.75 12.93
N MET A 50 8.33 8.97 12.50
CA MET A 50 8.12 7.78 11.67
C MET A 50 7.29 6.72 12.40
N LEU A 51 7.58 6.42 13.67
CA LEU A 51 6.80 5.47 14.46
C LEU A 51 5.35 5.94 14.65
N THR A 52 5.16 7.24 14.92
CA THR A 52 3.83 7.84 15.05
C THR A 52 3.05 7.75 13.73
N SER A 53 3.70 8.11 12.62
CA SER A 53 3.09 8.01 11.28
C SER A 53 2.69 6.59 10.94
N THR A 54 3.55 5.61 11.26
CA THR A 54 3.26 4.18 11.04
C THR A 54 2.07 3.71 11.89
N ALA A 55 1.97 4.16 13.14
CA ALA A 55 0.81 3.87 14.00
C ALA A 55 -0.49 4.47 13.45
N LEU A 56 -0.45 5.68 12.88
CA LEU A 56 -1.62 6.30 12.22
C LEU A 56 -2.08 5.50 10.99
N VAL A 57 -1.14 4.98 10.19
CA VAL A 57 -1.46 4.12 9.04
C VAL A 57 -2.09 2.79 9.49
N LEU A 58 -1.57 2.18 10.56
CA LEU A 58 -2.16 0.97 11.13
C LEU A 58 -3.59 1.20 11.62
N LEU A 59 -3.88 2.39 12.19
CA LEU A 59 -5.23 2.75 12.64
C LEU A 59 -6.25 2.83 11.49
N MET A 60 -5.82 3.23 10.29
CA MET A 60 -6.69 3.22 9.09
C MET A 60 -7.11 1.81 8.72
N THR A 61 -6.21 0.84 8.89
CA THR A 61 -6.45 -0.56 8.54
C THR A 61 -7.25 -1.27 9.64
N ILE A 62 -6.91 -1.06 10.91
CA ILE A 62 -7.58 -1.62 12.10
C ILE A 62 -7.81 -0.48 13.10
N PRO A 63 -9.06 -0.06 13.42
CA PRO A 63 -10.35 -0.64 13.06
C PRO A 63 -11.01 0.01 11.81
N GLY A 64 -10.37 0.98 11.15
CA GLY A 64 -11.00 1.80 10.10
C GLY A 64 -11.66 1.00 8.98
N LEU A 65 -10.90 0.15 8.28
CA LEU A 65 -11.44 -0.70 7.21
C LEU A 65 -12.38 -1.80 7.75
N ALA A 66 -12.06 -2.39 8.91
CA ALA A 66 -12.87 -3.46 9.49
C ALA A 66 -14.28 -2.99 9.87
N LEU A 67 -14.44 -1.79 10.42
CA LEU A 67 -15.73 -1.21 10.77
C LEU A 67 -16.45 -0.65 9.55
N PHE A 68 -15.74 0.02 8.64
CA PHE A 68 -16.35 0.57 7.43
C PHE A 68 -16.90 -0.52 6.52
N TYR A 69 -16.08 -1.53 6.20
CA TYR A 69 -16.54 -2.66 5.40
C TYR A 69 -17.49 -3.56 6.17
N GLY A 70 -17.24 -3.81 7.46
CA GLY A 70 -18.14 -4.55 8.34
C GLY A 70 -19.55 -3.97 8.41
N GLY A 71 -19.69 -2.64 8.43
CA GLY A 71 -20.98 -1.94 8.47
C GLY A 71 -21.80 -2.04 7.18
N MET A 72 -21.16 -2.32 6.03
CA MET A 72 -21.84 -2.47 4.74
C MET A 72 -22.23 -3.92 4.41
N VAL A 73 -21.80 -4.89 5.20
CA VAL A 73 -22.12 -6.31 4.98
C VAL A 73 -23.32 -6.75 5.84
N ARG A 74 -24.01 -7.80 5.39
CA ARG A 74 -25.11 -8.40 6.15
C ARG A 74 -24.61 -8.82 7.54
N LYS A 75 -25.43 -8.65 8.58
CA LYS A 75 -25.07 -8.94 9.99
C LYS A 75 -24.41 -10.31 10.20
N LYS A 76 -24.84 -11.34 9.45
CA LYS A 76 -24.28 -12.70 9.52
C LYS A 76 -22.83 -12.82 9.01
N ASN A 77 -22.35 -11.84 8.23
CA ASN A 77 -21.03 -11.83 7.59
C ASN A 77 -20.06 -10.80 8.21
N VAL A 78 -20.51 -10.01 9.19
CA VAL A 78 -19.69 -8.94 9.81
C VAL A 78 -18.48 -9.52 10.52
N LEU A 79 -18.67 -10.59 11.31
CA LEU A 79 -17.58 -11.25 12.03
C LEU A 79 -16.50 -11.78 11.08
N ALA A 80 -16.92 -12.41 9.97
CA ALA A 80 -15.99 -12.90 8.95
C ALA A 80 -15.21 -11.76 8.28
N THR A 81 -15.85 -10.61 8.04
CA THR A 81 -15.23 -9.45 7.40
C THR A 81 -14.19 -8.80 8.31
N VAL A 82 -14.49 -8.67 9.61
CA VAL A 82 -13.55 -8.13 10.60
C VAL A 82 -12.33 -9.04 10.77
N ILE A 83 -12.53 -10.36 10.88
CA ILE A 83 -11.43 -11.32 11.00
C ILE A 83 -10.59 -11.36 9.72
N GLN A 84 -11.21 -11.30 8.54
CA GLN A 84 -10.48 -11.26 7.26
C GLN A 84 -9.63 -9.99 7.13
N SER A 85 -10.14 -8.82 7.54
CA SER A 85 -9.37 -7.58 7.55
C SER A 85 -8.19 -7.64 8.52
N PHE A 86 -8.37 -8.22 9.72
CA PHE A 86 -7.28 -8.44 10.67
C PHE A 86 -6.22 -9.40 10.12
N ALA A 87 -6.63 -10.54 9.59
CA ALA A 87 -5.73 -11.53 9.01
C ALA A 87 -4.93 -10.97 7.83
N THR A 88 -5.58 -10.17 6.96
CA THR A 88 -4.90 -9.53 5.83
C THR A 88 -3.87 -8.50 6.30
N CYS A 89 -4.17 -7.74 7.35
CA CYS A 89 -3.19 -6.84 7.98
C CYS A 89 -1.96 -7.62 8.46
N CYS A 90 -2.13 -8.74 9.15
CA CYS A 90 -1.00 -9.57 9.62
C CYS A 90 -0.19 -10.25 8.50
N VAL A 91 -0.77 -10.43 7.31
CA VAL A 91 -0.06 -11.04 6.17
C VAL A 91 0.72 -10.01 5.37
N VAL A 92 0.20 -8.78 5.27
CA VAL A 92 0.78 -7.72 4.42
C VAL A 92 1.80 -6.86 5.18
N THR A 93 1.62 -6.71 6.49
CA THR A 93 2.53 -5.95 7.36
C THR A 93 3.61 -6.85 7.93
#